data_AF-A0AAV0NSC0-F1
#
_entry.id   AF-A0AAV0NSC0-F1
#
_cell.length_a   1.000
_cell.length_b   1.000
_cell.length_c   1.000
_cell.angle_alpha   90.00
_cell.angle_beta   90.00
_cell.angle_gamma   90.00
#
_symmetry.space_group_name_H-M   'P 1'
#
loop_
_entity.id
_entity.type
_entity.pdbx_description
1 polymer ?
#
loop_
_entity_poly.entity_id
_entity_poly.type
_entity_poly.pdbx_seq_one_letter_code
_entity_poly.pdbx_strand_id
1 'polypeptide(L)'
;MAVMELTAVAEEDSDLRRSAFKPNAPACKAVVDQILRIIEQADTELLIPCVKAIGNLARTFRATETRMITPLVKLLDEREAEVSREASIALTKFASSDNYLHLDHAKAIISAGGAKHLIQLVYFGEQVVQISALVLLCYIAFHVPDSEELSKAEVLTVLEWACKQAFITQNEILDPLLPEAKSRLELYQSRGSRGFH
;
A
#
# COMPACT_ATOMS: atom_id res chain seq x y z
N MET A 1 -20.69 0.49 -7.97
CA MET A 1 -20.67 1.97 -8.05
C MET A 1 -20.02 2.40 -9.36
N ALA A 2 -20.65 3.24 -10.20
CA ALA A 2 -20.13 3.60 -11.53
C ALA A 2 -18.74 4.27 -11.51
N VAL A 3 -18.45 5.06 -10.47
CA VAL A 3 -17.14 5.71 -10.32
C VAL A 3 -16.01 4.68 -10.18
N MET A 4 -16.23 3.59 -9.43
CA MET A 4 -15.24 2.51 -9.28
C MET A 4 -14.88 1.91 -10.65
N GLU A 5 -15.87 1.61 -11.48
CA GLU A 5 -15.67 1.06 -12.82
C GLU A 5 -14.88 2.02 -13.72
N LEU A 6 -15.24 3.31 -13.73
CA LEU A 6 -14.53 4.32 -14.52
C LEU A 6 -13.07 4.47 -14.09
N THR A 7 -12.82 4.46 -12.77
CA THR A 7 -11.45 4.53 -12.26
C THR A 7 -10.66 3.26 -12.58
N ALA A 8 -11.29 2.09 -12.62
CA ALA A 8 -10.62 0.83 -13.00
C ALA A 8 -10.14 0.87 -14.46
N VAL A 9 -10.96 1.42 -15.37
CA VAL A 9 -10.51 1.64 -16.76
C VAL A 9 -9.36 2.67 -16.81
N ALA A 10 -9.45 3.74 -16.04
CA ALA A 10 -8.41 4.76 -15.98
C ALA A 10 -7.11 4.31 -15.29
N GLU A 11 -7.15 3.25 -14.49
CA GLU A 11 -5.94 2.63 -13.99
C GLU A 11 -5.10 2.10 -15.16
N GLU A 12 -5.69 1.30 -16.03
CA GLU A 12 -4.99 0.69 -17.17
C GLU A 12 -4.73 1.67 -18.33
N ASP A 13 -5.61 2.65 -18.53
CA ASP A 13 -5.51 3.61 -19.64
C ASP A 13 -4.91 4.95 -19.18
N SER A 14 -3.67 5.21 -19.58
CA SER A 14 -2.95 6.44 -19.23
C SER A 14 -3.54 7.71 -19.86
N ASP A 15 -4.18 7.61 -21.02
CA ASP A 15 -4.78 8.74 -21.72
C ASP A 15 -6.13 9.09 -21.12
N LEU A 16 -6.94 8.07 -20.78
CA LEU A 16 -8.17 8.26 -20.00
C LEU A 16 -7.85 8.87 -18.63
N ARG A 17 -6.83 8.36 -17.94
CA ARG A 17 -6.39 8.90 -16.64
C ARG A 17 -6.06 10.38 -16.70
N ARG A 18 -5.27 10.79 -17.70
CA ARG A 18 -4.84 12.19 -17.90
C ARG A 18 -5.97 13.10 -18.36
N SER A 19 -6.95 12.57 -19.09
CA SER A 19 -8.04 13.37 -19.64
C SER A 19 -9.23 13.50 -18.66
N ALA A 20 -9.69 12.41 -18.07
CA ALA A 20 -10.88 12.34 -17.23
C ALA A 20 -10.61 12.62 -15.74
N PHE A 21 -9.45 12.22 -15.20
CA PHE A 21 -9.15 12.32 -13.77
C PHE A 21 -8.02 13.31 -13.49
N LYS A 22 -8.17 14.54 -14.00
CA LYS A 22 -7.23 15.64 -13.74
C LYS A 22 -7.34 16.10 -12.28
N PRO A 23 -6.28 16.02 -11.45
CA PRO A 23 -6.35 16.36 -10.03
C PRO A 23 -6.75 17.82 -9.75
N ASN A 24 -6.50 18.72 -10.69
CA ASN A 24 -6.85 20.14 -10.59
C ASN A 24 -8.24 20.47 -11.14
N ALA A 25 -8.95 19.51 -11.72
CA ALA A 25 -10.32 19.73 -12.19
C ALA A 25 -11.29 19.75 -10.99
N PRO A 26 -12.18 20.77 -10.87
CA PRO A 26 -13.10 20.88 -9.75
C PRO A 26 -13.99 19.63 -9.56
N ALA A 27 -14.45 19.03 -10.65
CA ALA A 27 -15.26 17.82 -10.61
C ALA A 27 -14.48 16.61 -10.03
N CYS A 28 -13.25 16.40 -10.49
CA CYS A 28 -12.40 15.31 -9.98
C CYS A 28 -12.10 15.50 -8.49
N LYS A 29 -11.79 16.74 -8.07
CA LYS A 29 -11.57 17.05 -6.66
C LYS A 29 -12.81 16.76 -5.81
N ALA A 30 -14.00 17.19 -6.26
CA ALA A 30 -15.24 16.95 -5.54
C ALA A 30 -15.55 15.44 -5.40
N VAL A 31 -15.29 14.65 -6.45
CA VAL A 31 -15.45 13.19 -6.42
C VAL A 31 -14.49 12.57 -5.41
N VAL A 32 -13.19 12.91 -5.46
CA VAL A 32 -12.19 12.40 -4.51
C VAL A 32 -12.55 12.80 -3.08
N ASP A 33 -12.94 14.05 -2.85
CA ASP A 33 -13.35 14.54 -1.53
C ASP A 33 -14.54 13.75 -0.97
N GLN A 34 -15.52 13.43 -1.80
CA GLN A 34 -16.66 12.63 -1.37
C GLN A 34 -16.28 11.18 -1.09
N ILE A 35 -15.43 10.57 -1.91
CA ILE A 35 -14.93 9.20 -1.70
C ILE A 35 -14.14 9.12 -0.39
N LEU A 36 -13.28 10.11 -0.10
CA LEU A 36 -12.52 10.15 1.15
C LEU A 36 -13.43 10.28 2.37
N ARG A 37 -14.49 11.08 2.31
CA ARG A 37 -15.48 11.16 3.40
C ARG A 37 -16.14 9.81 3.67
N ILE A 38 -16.47 9.05 2.63
CA ILE A 38 -17.08 7.72 2.76
C ILE A 38 -16.09 6.75 3.42
N ILE A 39 -14.82 6.78 2.99
CA ILE A 39 -13.74 5.97 3.58
C ILE A 39 -13.55 6.30 5.06
N GLU A 40 -13.52 7.59 5.41
CA GLU A 40 -13.34 8.05 6.80
C GLU A 40 -14.54 7.73 7.70
N GLN A 41 -15.75 7.70 7.15
CA GLN A 41 -16.97 7.33 7.88
C GLN A 41 -17.16 5.81 7.98
N ALA A 42 -16.36 5.01 7.25
CA ALA A 42 -16.48 3.57 7.17
C ALA A 42 -17.90 3.09 6.81
N ASP A 43 -18.56 3.76 5.85
CA ASP A 43 -19.87 3.33 5.35
C ASP A 43 -19.75 1.98 4.63
N THR A 44 -20.26 0.93 5.27
CA THR A 44 -20.01 -0.46 4.88
C THR A 44 -20.43 -0.82 3.46
N GLU A 45 -21.50 -0.22 2.92
CA GLU A 45 -21.98 -0.59 1.57
C GLU A 45 -21.14 0.03 0.45
N LEU A 46 -20.56 1.20 0.69
CA LEU A 46 -19.79 1.95 -0.32
C LEU A 46 -18.28 1.93 -0.05
N LEU A 47 -17.84 1.43 1.10
CA LEU A 47 -16.44 1.43 1.54
C LEU A 47 -15.53 0.72 0.53
N ILE A 48 -15.78 -0.56 0.25
CA ILE A 48 -14.94 -1.34 -0.68
C ILE A 48 -14.89 -0.70 -2.08
N PRO A 49 -16.03 -0.31 -2.70
CA PRO A 49 -15.99 0.42 -3.96
C PRO A 49 -15.18 1.73 -3.91
N CYS A 50 -15.23 2.45 -2.80
CA CYS A 50 -14.49 3.70 -2.60
C CYS A 50 -12.99 3.46 -2.43
N VAL A 51 -12.60 2.45 -1.65
CA VAL A 51 -11.20 2.03 -1.47
C VAL A 51 -10.59 1.64 -2.82
N LYS A 52 -11.29 0.81 -3.60
CA LYS A 52 -10.90 0.43 -4.97
C LYS A 52 -10.73 1.66 -5.85
N ALA A 53 -11.71 2.56 -5.85
CA ALA A 53 -11.65 3.78 -6.67
C ALA A 53 -10.43 4.66 -6.35
N ILE A 54 -10.08 4.86 -5.07
CA ILE A 54 -8.87 5.59 -4.68
C ILE A 54 -7.60 4.86 -5.12
N GLY A 55 -7.53 3.55 -4.92
CA GLY A 55 -6.40 2.73 -5.35
C GLY A 55 -6.14 2.84 -6.86
N ASN A 56 -7.20 2.73 -7.66
CA ASN A 56 -7.13 2.84 -9.12
C ASN A 56 -6.61 4.23 -9.56
N LEU A 57 -6.89 5.27 -8.77
CA LEU A 57 -6.42 6.64 -9.00
C LEU A 57 -5.03 6.92 -8.41
N ALA A 58 -4.33 5.95 -7.82
CA ALA A 58 -3.05 6.17 -7.14
C ALA A 58 -1.99 6.90 -7.99
N ARG A 59 -2.01 6.67 -9.31
CA ARG A 59 -1.10 7.30 -10.29
C ARG A 59 -1.57 8.67 -10.81
N THR A 60 -2.68 9.20 -10.29
CA THR A 60 -3.19 10.54 -10.62
C THR A 60 -2.72 11.60 -9.64
N PHE A 61 -2.53 11.22 -8.38
CA PHE A 61 -2.21 12.17 -7.32
C PHE A 61 -0.78 12.71 -7.48
N ARG A 62 -0.59 13.95 -7.04
CA ARG A 62 0.73 14.61 -7.04
C ARG A 62 1.45 14.29 -5.73
N ALA A 63 2.75 14.48 -5.68
CA ALA A 63 3.55 14.25 -4.47
C ALA A 63 3.03 15.01 -3.24
N THR A 64 2.41 16.19 -3.44
CA THR A 64 1.85 17.01 -2.36
C THR A 64 0.47 16.55 -1.88
N GLU A 65 -0.15 15.60 -2.56
CA GLU A 65 -1.53 15.17 -2.37
C GLU A 65 -1.52 13.74 -1.84
N THR A 66 -1.31 13.60 -0.53
CA THR A 66 -1.16 12.31 0.18
C THR A 66 -2.27 12.02 1.19
N ARG A 67 -3.28 12.89 1.31
CA ARG A 67 -4.37 12.79 2.31
C ARG A 67 -5.25 11.53 2.18
N MET A 68 -5.15 10.80 1.08
CA MET A 68 -5.81 9.51 0.87
C MET A 68 -5.09 8.36 1.55
N ILE A 69 -3.78 8.48 1.82
CA ILE A 69 -2.98 7.40 2.39
C ILE A 69 -3.39 7.13 3.84
N THR A 70 -3.53 8.16 4.68
CA THR A 70 -3.84 7.97 6.10
C THR A 70 -5.19 7.26 6.33
N PRO A 71 -6.31 7.63 5.66
CA PRO A 71 -7.56 6.88 5.78
C PRO A 71 -7.42 5.42 5.33
N LEU A 72 -6.70 5.14 4.24
CA LEU A 72 -6.46 3.77 3.78
C LEU A 72 -5.60 2.96 4.76
N VAL A 73 -4.60 3.58 5.40
CA VAL A 73 -3.77 2.91 6.41
C VAL A 73 -4.58 2.56 7.65
N LYS A 74 -5.54 3.40 8.05
CA LYS A 74 -6.44 3.09 9.18
C LYS A 74 -7.30 1.85 8.90
N LEU A 75 -7.72 1.64 7.65
CA LEU A 75 -8.48 0.45 7.26
C LEU A 75 -7.67 -0.86 7.33
N LEU A 76 -6.35 -0.81 7.50
CA LEU A 76 -5.54 -2.01 7.75
C LEU A 76 -5.78 -2.61 9.14
N ASP A 77 -6.31 -1.84 10.09
CA ASP A 77 -6.68 -2.27 11.44
C ASP A 77 -8.15 -2.70 11.54
N GLU A 78 -8.87 -2.78 10.41
CA GLU A 78 -10.29 -3.10 10.40
C GLU A 78 -10.56 -4.59 10.64
N ARG A 79 -11.68 -4.89 11.29
CA ARG A 79 -12.04 -6.27 11.67
C ARG A 79 -12.45 -7.13 10.47
N GLU A 80 -12.97 -6.50 9.42
CA GLU A 80 -13.41 -7.20 8.23
C GLU A 80 -12.22 -7.50 7.30
N ALA A 81 -11.91 -8.79 7.14
CA ALA A 81 -10.79 -9.27 6.33
C ALA A 81 -10.79 -8.69 4.91
N GLU A 82 -11.96 -8.56 4.30
CA GLU A 82 -12.08 -8.02 2.94
C GLU A 82 -11.73 -6.53 2.87
N VAL A 83 -12.06 -5.74 3.89
CA VAL A 83 -11.69 -4.32 3.96
C VAL A 83 -10.17 -4.17 4.08
N SER A 84 -9.54 -4.89 4.99
CA SER A 84 -8.08 -4.86 5.19
C SER A 84 -7.32 -5.36 3.96
N ARG A 85 -7.87 -6.36 3.26
CA ARG A 85 -7.34 -6.85 1.98
C ARG A 85 -7.39 -5.77 0.90
N GLU A 86 -8.55 -5.15 0.69
CA GLU A 86 -8.73 -4.15 -0.36
C GLU A 86 -7.95 -2.86 -0.05
N ALA A 87 -7.82 -2.49 1.23
CA ALA A 87 -6.94 -1.40 1.66
C ALA A 87 -5.47 -1.70 1.34
N SER A 88 -5.00 -2.93 1.61
CA SER A 88 -3.64 -3.37 1.27
C SER A 88 -3.39 -3.32 -0.24
N ILE A 89 -4.35 -3.77 -1.06
CA ILE A 89 -4.27 -3.70 -2.53
C ILE A 89 -4.25 -2.25 -3.00
N ALA A 90 -5.14 -1.40 -2.50
CA ALA A 90 -5.17 0.01 -2.87
C ALA A 90 -3.85 0.71 -2.54
N LEU A 91 -3.33 0.53 -1.32
CA LEU A 91 -2.04 1.07 -0.88
C LEU A 91 -0.85 0.50 -1.68
N THR A 92 -0.92 -0.74 -2.14
CA THR A 92 0.09 -1.33 -3.05
C THR A 92 0.20 -0.51 -4.33
N LYS A 93 -0.90 -0.02 -4.90
CA LYS A 93 -0.87 0.84 -6.10
C LYS A 93 -0.21 2.21 -5.86
N PHE A 94 -0.15 2.66 -4.60
CA PHE A 94 0.60 3.86 -4.24
C PHE A 94 2.10 3.58 -4.11
N ALA A 95 2.47 2.40 -3.61
CA ALA A 95 3.85 2.03 -3.27
C ALA A 95 4.56 1.18 -4.33
N SER A 96 3.87 0.66 -5.34
CA SER A 96 4.47 -0.20 -6.37
C SER A 96 5.34 0.60 -7.34
N SER A 97 6.30 -0.09 -7.97
CA SER A 97 7.22 0.50 -8.98
C SER A 97 6.51 1.14 -10.18
N ASP A 98 5.25 0.79 -10.45
CA ASP A 98 4.45 1.40 -11.54
C ASP A 98 4.02 2.83 -11.23
N ASN A 99 4.10 3.24 -9.96
CA ASN A 99 3.81 4.59 -9.51
C ASN A 99 5.09 5.39 -9.37
N TYR A 100 5.26 6.45 -10.18
CA TYR A 100 6.44 7.31 -10.13
C TYR A 100 6.73 7.90 -8.73
N LEU A 101 5.69 8.07 -7.90
CA LEU A 101 5.78 8.63 -6.55
C LEU A 101 5.90 7.56 -5.45
N HIS A 102 6.25 6.33 -5.82
CA HIS A 102 6.30 5.20 -4.89
C HIS A 102 7.15 5.47 -3.64
N LEU A 103 8.24 6.24 -3.75
CA LEU A 103 9.10 6.60 -2.61
C LEU A 103 8.37 7.50 -1.60
N ASP A 104 7.76 8.58 -2.08
CA ASP A 104 7.04 9.53 -1.23
C ASP A 104 5.82 8.87 -0.59
N HIS A 105 5.10 8.05 -1.36
CA HIS A 105 3.94 7.32 -0.86
C HIS A 105 4.31 6.23 0.15
N ALA A 106 5.37 5.45 -0.08
CA ALA A 106 5.83 4.46 0.89
C ALA A 106 6.21 5.12 2.22
N LYS A 107 6.90 6.26 2.18
CA LYS A 107 7.21 7.05 3.39
C LYS A 107 5.96 7.57 4.09
N ALA A 108 4.96 8.03 3.33
CA ALA A 108 3.68 8.46 3.90
C ALA A 108 2.91 7.29 4.55
N ILE A 109 2.95 6.09 3.96
CA ILE A 109 2.36 4.88 4.54
C ILE A 109 3.03 4.53 5.87
N ILE A 110 4.37 4.54 5.91
CA ILE A 110 5.14 4.32 7.13
C ILE A 110 4.76 5.36 8.20
N SER A 111 4.75 6.65 7.82
CA SER A 111 4.44 7.77 8.72
C SER A 111 3.02 7.70 9.29
N ALA A 112 2.07 7.11 8.55
CA ALA A 112 0.72 6.87 9.00
C ALA A 112 0.58 5.62 9.92
N GLY A 113 1.69 4.94 10.24
CA GLY A 113 1.71 3.74 11.08
C GLY A 113 1.51 2.43 10.31
N GLY A 114 1.61 2.45 8.98
CA GLY A 114 1.33 1.27 8.14
C GLY A 114 2.19 0.06 8.47
N ALA A 115 3.46 0.25 8.83
CA ALA A 115 4.36 -0.86 9.15
C ALA A 115 3.79 -1.79 10.24
N LYS A 116 3.29 -1.22 11.34
CA LYS A 116 2.72 -2.00 12.45
C LYS A 116 1.51 -2.83 12.02
N HIS A 117 0.54 -2.20 11.34
CA HIS A 117 -0.68 -2.88 10.91
C HIS A 117 -0.37 -3.98 9.89
N LEU A 118 0.54 -3.74 8.95
CA LEU A 118 0.94 -4.73 7.95
C LEU A 118 1.59 -5.96 8.61
N ILE A 119 2.44 -5.77 9.61
CA ILE A 119 3.03 -6.89 10.35
C ILE A 119 1.95 -7.72 11.04
N GLN A 120 0.98 -7.07 11.69
CA GLN A 120 -0.14 -7.77 12.33
C GLN A 120 -0.95 -8.59 11.31
N LEU A 121 -1.26 -8.00 10.15
CA LEU A 121 -1.97 -8.69 9.07
C LEU A 121 -1.16 -9.87 8.50
N VAL A 122 0.16 -9.74 8.35
CA VAL A 122 1.02 -10.82 7.84
C VAL A 122 1.08 -12.00 8.81
N TYR A 123 1.12 -11.75 10.13
CA TYR A 123 1.17 -12.84 11.11
C TYR A 123 -0.20 -13.45 11.42
N PHE A 124 -1.26 -12.64 11.50
CA PHE A 124 -2.54 -13.05 12.08
C PHE A 124 -3.73 -12.97 11.12
N GLY A 125 -3.57 -12.36 9.94
CA GLY A 125 -4.62 -12.27 8.94
C GLY A 125 -4.94 -13.64 8.32
N GLU A 126 -6.08 -13.74 7.66
CA GLU A 126 -6.38 -14.86 6.77
C GLU A 126 -5.43 -14.86 5.56
N GLN A 127 -5.19 -16.01 4.94
CA GLN A 127 -4.19 -16.18 3.88
C GLN A 127 -4.32 -15.14 2.75
N VAL A 128 -5.56 -14.83 2.33
CA VAL A 128 -5.83 -13.83 1.28
C VAL A 128 -5.46 -12.41 1.70
N VAL A 129 -5.55 -12.07 2.99
CA VAL A 129 -5.14 -10.78 3.55
C VAL A 129 -3.63 -10.75 3.76
N GLN A 130 -3.04 -11.85 4.24
CA GLN A 130 -1.59 -12.00 4.45
C GLN A 130 -0.82 -11.73 3.16
N ILE A 131 -1.25 -12.31 2.04
CA ILE A 131 -0.59 -12.10 0.74
C ILE A 131 -0.64 -10.63 0.36
N SER A 132 -1.81 -9.99 0.39
CA SER A 132 -1.94 -8.57 0.03
C SER A 132 -1.15 -7.64 0.94
N ALA A 133 -1.14 -7.89 2.25
CA ALA A 133 -0.36 -7.13 3.22
C ALA A 133 1.15 -7.31 3.01
N LEU A 134 1.60 -8.53 2.73
CA LEU A 134 3.00 -8.83 2.49
C LEU A 134 3.51 -8.22 1.19
N VAL A 135 2.72 -8.23 0.11
CA VAL A 135 3.07 -7.56 -1.16
C VAL A 135 3.36 -6.08 -0.91
N LEU A 136 2.46 -5.39 -0.19
CA LEU A 136 2.65 -3.99 0.18
C LEU A 136 3.91 -3.80 1.04
N LEU A 137 4.10 -4.63 2.06
CA LEU A 137 5.26 -4.55 2.96
C LEU A 137 6.58 -4.76 2.19
N CYS A 138 6.61 -5.67 1.22
CA CYS A 138 7.77 -5.89 0.36
C CYS A 138 8.08 -4.67 -0.51
N TYR A 139 7.08 -4.04 -1.14
CA TYR A 139 7.32 -2.80 -1.89
C TYR A 139 7.85 -1.67 -1.01
N ILE A 140 7.27 -1.49 0.18
CA ILE A 140 7.75 -0.49 1.15
C ILE A 140 9.21 -0.77 1.53
N ALA A 141 9.55 -2.00 1.89
CA ALA A 141 10.92 -2.39 2.25
C ALA A 141 11.90 -2.28 1.07
N PHE A 142 11.46 -2.61 -0.14
CA PHE A 142 12.27 -2.52 -1.35
C PHE A 142 12.62 -1.06 -1.73
N HIS A 143 11.68 -0.14 -1.50
CA HIS A 143 11.81 1.27 -1.87
C HIS A 143 12.39 2.15 -0.76
N VAL A 144 12.15 1.83 0.52
CA VAL A 144 12.60 2.62 1.67
C VAL A 144 13.34 1.75 2.71
N PRO A 145 14.39 1.01 2.31
CA PRO A 145 15.08 0.06 3.21
C PRO A 145 15.85 0.73 4.35
N ASP A 146 16.08 2.04 4.27
CA ASP A 146 16.79 2.86 5.26
C ASP A 146 15.88 3.45 6.35
N SER A 147 14.57 3.18 6.31
CA SER A 147 13.64 3.69 7.33
C SER A 147 13.92 3.08 8.70
N GLU A 148 14.12 3.96 9.69
CA GLU A 148 14.25 3.56 11.09
C GLU A 148 12.99 2.89 11.61
N GLU A 149 11.81 3.30 11.16
CA GLU A 149 10.53 2.71 11.55
C GLU A 149 10.42 1.26 11.12
N LEU A 150 10.89 0.92 9.91
CA LEU A 150 10.92 -0.48 9.45
C LEU A 150 11.89 -1.33 10.29
N SER A 151 13.02 -0.74 10.71
CA SER A 151 13.97 -1.42 11.60
C SER A 151 13.39 -1.62 13.00
N LYS A 152 12.80 -0.58 13.60
CA LYS A 152 12.16 -0.63 14.93
C LYS A 152 10.97 -1.60 14.96
N ALA A 153 10.26 -1.73 13.84
CA ALA A 153 9.16 -2.67 13.69
C ALA A 153 9.61 -4.10 13.33
N GLU A 154 10.92 -4.38 13.27
CA GLU A 154 11.48 -5.70 12.97
C GLU A 154 10.99 -6.30 11.64
N VAL A 155 10.76 -5.45 10.63
CA VAL A 155 10.23 -5.89 9.32
C VAL A 155 11.11 -6.95 8.66
N LEU A 156 12.43 -6.89 8.86
CA LEU A 156 13.35 -7.89 8.32
C LEU A 156 13.02 -9.30 8.84
N THR A 157 12.76 -9.44 10.13
CA THR A 157 12.38 -10.73 10.75
C THR A 157 11.07 -11.26 10.16
N VAL A 158 10.13 -10.37 9.85
CA VAL A 158 8.87 -10.74 9.17
C VAL A 158 9.13 -11.27 7.76
N LEU A 159 9.99 -10.60 6.98
CA LEU A 159 10.34 -11.06 5.63
C LEU A 159 11.11 -12.39 5.65
N GLU A 160 12.01 -12.60 6.62
CA GLU A 160 12.71 -13.88 6.81
C GLU A 160 11.75 -15.02 7.17
N TRP A 161 10.76 -14.76 8.03
CA TRP A 161 9.71 -15.72 8.34
C TRP A 161 8.88 -16.05 7.09
N ALA A 162 8.52 -15.04 6.30
CA ALA A 162 7.73 -15.19 5.08
C ALA A 162 8.46 -16.05 4.02
N CYS A 163 9.78 -15.90 3.89
CA CYS A 163 10.60 -16.74 2.98
C CYS A 163 10.56 -18.24 3.33
N LYS A 164 10.14 -18.61 4.54
CA LYS A 164 10.06 -20.01 4.99
C LYS A 164 8.66 -20.61 4.78
N GLN A 165 7.68 -19.82 4.35
CA GLN A 165 6.31 -20.29 4.15
C GLN A 165 6.07 -20.71 2.70
N ALA A 166 5.77 -22.00 2.48
CA ALA A 166 5.60 -22.55 1.13
C ALA A 166 4.52 -21.84 0.31
N PHE A 167 3.39 -21.48 0.93
CA PHE A 167 2.29 -20.79 0.24
C PHE A 167 2.63 -19.34 -0.17
N ILE A 168 3.61 -18.72 0.50
CA ILE A 168 4.12 -17.38 0.17
C ILE A 168 5.09 -17.49 -0.99
N THR A 169 6.05 -18.41 -0.92
CA THR A 169 7.07 -18.60 -1.95
C THR A 169 6.51 -19.16 -3.25
N GLN A 170 5.32 -19.78 -3.23
CA GLN A 170 4.63 -20.24 -4.44
C GLN A 170 3.73 -19.17 -5.07
N ASN A 171 3.56 -18.01 -4.43
CA ASN A 171 2.76 -16.92 -4.98
C ASN A 171 3.55 -16.17 -6.05
N GLU A 172 2.96 -16.04 -7.25
CA GLU A 172 3.63 -15.47 -8.44
C GLU A 172 4.16 -14.04 -8.24
N ILE A 173 3.50 -13.23 -7.41
CA ILE A 173 3.92 -11.84 -7.14
C ILE A 173 5.07 -11.83 -6.12
N LEU A 174 4.97 -12.66 -5.08
CA LEU A 174 5.92 -12.66 -3.97
C LEU A 174 7.20 -13.44 -4.25
N ASP A 175 7.17 -14.45 -5.12
CA ASP A 175 8.34 -15.26 -5.49
C ASP A 175 9.54 -14.40 -5.93
N PRO A 176 9.38 -13.42 -6.86
CA PRO A 176 10.50 -12.52 -7.21
C PRO A 176 10.66 -11.34 -6.24
N LEU A 177 9.56 -10.84 -5.65
CA LEU A 177 9.56 -9.58 -4.91
C LEU A 177 10.12 -9.72 -3.48
N LEU A 178 9.75 -10.79 -2.77
CA LEU A 178 10.11 -11.00 -1.37
C LEU A 178 11.64 -11.16 -1.16
N PRO A 179 12.36 -11.98 -1.95
CA PRO A 179 13.81 -12.13 -1.79
C PRO A 179 14.56 -10.81 -2.01
N GLU A 180 14.14 -10.02 -3.00
CA GLU A 180 14.77 -8.74 -3.34
C GLU A 180 14.48 -7.67 -2.29
N ALA A 181 13.23 -7.56 -1.82
CA ALA A 181 12.87 -6.66 -0.72
C ALA A 181 13.66 -6.97 0.56
N LYS A 182 13.80 -8.26 0.89
CA LYS A 182 14.59 -8.74 2.04
C LYS A 182 16.07 -8.39 1.87
N SER A 183 16.66 -8.73 0.72
CA SER A 183 18.08 -8.45 0.41
C SER A 183 18.42 -6.97 0.57
N ARG A 184 17.56 -6.06 0.06
CA ARG A 184 17.75 -4.62 0.24
C ARG A 184 17.70 -4.20 1.70
N LEU A 185 16.71 -4.68 2.45
CA LEU A 185 16.57 -4.32 3.87
C LEU A 185 17.76 -4.82 4.72
N GLU A 186 18.24 -6.05 4.46
CA GLU A 186 19.44 -6.63 5.10
C GLU A 186 20.69 -5.78 4.86
N LEU A 187 20.90 -5.30 3.63
CA LEU A 187 22.06 -4.47 3.27
C LEU A 187 22.09 -3.14 4.03
N TYR A 188 20.94 -2.56 4.34
CA TYR A 188 20.88 -1.30 5.09
C TYR A 188 20.98 -1.51 6.60
N GLN A 189 20.28 -2.51 7.15
CA GLN A 189 20.33 -2.79 8.59
C GLN A 189 21.70 -3.30 9.05
N SER A 190 22.41 -4.07 8.22
CA SER A 190 23.80 -4.48 8.50
C SER A 190 24.80 -3.32 8.50
N ARG A 191 24.54 -2.24 7.76
CA ARG A 191 25.35 -1.00 7.78
C ARG A 191 25.08 -0.17 9.03
N GLY A 192 23.83 -0.07 9.48
CA GLY A 192 23.45 0.62 10.71
C GLY A 192 24.08 -0.01 11.97
N SER A 193 24.19 -1.33 12.01
CA SER A 193 24.87 -2.06 13.10
C SER A 193 26.39 -1.85 13.15
N ARG A 194 27.01 -1.25 12.12
CA ARG A 194 28.46 -0.98 12.06
C ARG A 194 28.83 0.47 12.42
N GLY A 195 27.89 1.25 12.95
CA GLY A 195 28.11 2.64 13.41
C GLY A 195 28.77 2.72 14.78
N PHE A 196 30.10 2.90 14.78
CA PHE A 196 30.99 3.53 15.77
C PHE A 196 30.71 3.32 17.28
N HIS A 197 31.52 2.45 17.88
CA HIS A 197 31.95 2.56 19.29
C HIS A 197 32.87 3.75 19.50
#